data_AF-A0AAV7KI91-F1
#
_entry.id   AF-A0AAV7KI91-F1
#
_cell.length_a   1.000
_cell.length_b   1.000
_cell.length_c   1.000
_cell.angle_alpha   90.00
_cell.angle_beta   90.00
_cell.angle_gamma   90.00
#
_symmetry.space_group_name_H-M   'P 1'
#
loop_
_entity.id
_entity.type
_entity.pdbx_description
1 polymer ?
#
loop_
_entity_poly.entity_id
_entity_poly.type
_entity_poly.pdbx_seq_one_letter_code
_entity_poly.pdbx_strand_id
1 'polypeptide(L)'
;MSEFNILNKDSWPIEHQPGYGESEIKSLCQRFGLNEALYVNAFCDYYENSSTFLPPTLKPLFNCIQLVPCSTAECECGFSHMNIILEDRRSRLLVPHISALLFIKLNGPPLSIWDPSDYARCWLRNHRSASDTQIRGSNSQIVEENPVWKYI
;
A
#
# COMPACT_ATOMS: atom_id res chain seq x y z
N MET A 1 16.81 7.88 -10.76
CA MET A 1 15.52 7.73 -11.48
C MET A 1 15.68 7.22 -12.91
N SER A 2 16.84 7.43 -13.58
CA SER A 2 17.11 6.83 -14.89
C SER A 2 17.17 5.29 -14.88
N GLU A 3 17.66 4.69 -13.78
CA GLU A 3 17.79 3.23 -13.62
C GLU A 3 16.47 2.46 -13.84
N PHE A 4 15.33 3.04 -13.44
CA PHE A 4 14.02 2.39 -13.57
C PHE A 4 13.54 2.27 -15.02
N ASN A 5 14.13 3.04 -15.93
CA ASN A 5 13.80 2.97 -17.35
C ASN A 5 14.63 1.92 -18.10
N ILE A 6 15.55 1.20 -17.45
CA ILE A 6 16.47 0.30 -18.16
C ILE A 6 15.75 -0.83 -18.94
N LEU A 7 14.56 -1.24 -18.47
CA LEU A 7 13.72 -2.22 -19.16
C LEU A 7 12.84 -1.60 -20.27
N ASN A 8 12.79 -0.27 -20.38
CA ASN A 8 12.08 0.42 -21.44
C ASN A 8 12.97 0.56 -22.68
N LYS A 9 12.58 -0.12 -23.76
CA LYS A 9 13.28 -0.09 -25.04
C LYS A 9 13.42 1.29 -25.65
N ASP A 10 12.46 2.18 -25.42
CA ASP A 10 12.51 3.56 -25.96
C ASP A 10 13.68 4.36 -25.36
N SER A 11 14.24 3.90 -24.24
CA SER A 11 15.40 4.51 -23.59
C SER A 11 16.74 3.90 -24.01
N TRP A 12 16.73 2.86 -24.85
CA TRP A 12 17.95 2.16 -25.25
C TRP A 12 18.73 2.94 -26.30
N PRO A 13 20.08 2.87 -26.27
CA PRO A 13 20.90 3.50 -27.29
C PRO A 13 20.65 2.87 -28.67
N ILE A 14 20.74 3.70 -29.71
CA ILE A 14 20.57 3.28 -31.11
C ILE A 14 21.66 2.28 -31.50
N GLU A 15 22.88 2.48 -31.01
CA GLU A 15 24.00 1.55 -31.18
C GLU A 15 24.10 0.62 -29.97
N HIS A 16 24.22 -0.69 -30.23
CA HIS A 16 24.41 -1.67 -29.17
C HIS A 16 25.76 -1.50 -28.49
N GLN A 17 25.72 -1.19 -27.20
CA GLN A 17 26.90 -1.04 -26.37
C GLN A 17 27.10 -2.31 -25.53
N PRO A 18 28.27 -2.96 -25.59
CA PRO A 18 28.57 -4.11 -24.75
C PRO A 18 28.46 -3.74 -23.26
N GLY A 19 27.76 -4.57 -22.48
CA GLY A 19 27.57 -4.35 -21.04
C GLY A 19 26.61 -3.21 -20.67
N TYR A 20 25.84 -2.68 -21.63
CA TYR A 20 24.77 -1.72 -21.34
C TYR A 20 23.82 -2.29 -20.28
N GLY A 21 23.41 -1.48 -19.31
CA GLY A 21 22.38 -1.83 -18.33
C GLY A 21 22.76 -2.84 -17.25
N GLU A 22 23.95 -3.47 -17.32
CA GLU A 22 24.35 -4.47 -16.32
C GLU A 22 24.42 -3.88 -14.91
N SER A 23 24.96 -2.67 -14.77
CA SER A 23 25.15 -2.02 -13.47
C SER A 23 23.81 -1.62 -12.85
N GLU A 24 22.88 -1.18 -13.68
CA GLU A 24 21.53 -0.78 -13.32
C GLU A 24 20.71 -2.01 -12.90
N ILE A 25 20.78 -3.10 -13.67
CA ILE A 25 20.10 -4.35 -13.30
C ILE A 25 20.67 -4.92 -12.00
N LYS A 26 21.99 -4.91 -11.80
CA LYS A 26 22.61 -5.32 -10.53
C LYS A 26 22.11 -4.46 -9.36
N SER A 27 22.13 -3.14 -9.51
CA SER A 27 21.60 -2.19 -8.50
C SER A 27 20.14 -2.49 -8.15
N LEU A 28 19.28 -2.66 -9.16
CA LEU A 28 17.86 -2.94 -8.96
C LEU A 28 17.64 -4.31 -8.32
N CYS A 29 18.38 -5.34 -8.74
CA CYS A 29 18.30 -6.67 -8.12
C CYS A 29 18.71 -6.64 -6.66
N GLN A 30 19.80 -5.93 -6.32
CA GLN A 30 20.22 -5.74 -4.93
C GLN A 30 19.13 -5.03 -4.12
N ARG A 31 18.53 -3.99 -4.69
CA ARG A 31 17.48 -3.18 -4.04
C ARG A 31 16.19 -3.97 -3.79
N PHE A 32 15.81 -4.86 -4.70
CA PHE A 32 14.58 -5.67 -4.60
C PHE A 32 14.81 -7.08 -4.03
N GLY A 33 16.05 -7.44 -3.69
CA GLY A 33 16.38 -8.77 -3.17
C GLY A 33 16.22 -9.90 -4.20
N LEU A 34 16.57 -9.63 -5.47
CA LEU A 34 16.48 -10.56 -6.59
C LEU A 34 17.87 -11.12 -6.96
N ASN A 35 17.90 -12.27 -7.65
CA ASN A 35 19.15 -12.93 -8.05
C ASN A 35 19.89 -12.17 -9.17
N GLU A 36 20.91 -11.39 -8.81
CA GLU A 36 21.66 -10.57 -9.76
C GLU A 36 22.13 -11.31 -11.01
N ALA A 37 22.79 -12.47 -10.87
CA ALA A 37 23.35 -13.21 -12.00
C ALA A 37 22.27 -13.64 -13.00
N LEU A 38 21.13 -14.12 -12.50
CA LEU A 38 20.02 -14.55 -13.35
C LEU A 38 19.40 -13.39 -14.11
N TYR A 39 19.17 -12.25 -13.45
CA TYR A 39 18.50 -11.10 -14.07
C TYR A 39 19.45 -10.33 -15.01
N VAL A 40 20.74 -10.26 -14.70
CA VAL A 40 21.77 -9.69 -15.60
C VAL A 40 21.83 -10.50 -16.89
N ASN A 41 21.99 -11.82 -16.80
CA ASN A 41 22.04 -12.66 -18.00
C ASN A 41 20.76 -12.55 -18.82
N ALA A 42 19.59 -12.62 -18.16
CA ALA A 42 18.30 -12.47 -18.85
C ALA A 42 18.14 -11.09 -19.52
N PHE A 43 18.71 -10.04 -18.93
CA PHE A 43 18.72 -8.71 -19.54
C PHE A 43 19.69 -8.62 -20.72
N CYS A 44 20.91 -9.16 -20.61
CA CYS A 44 21.85 -9.21 -21.73
C CYS A 44 21.25 -9.95 -22.92
N ASP A 45 20.66 -11.13 -22.69
CA ASP A 45 19.94 -11.89 -23.72
C ASP A 45 18.80 -11.07 -24.33
N TYR A 46 18.05 -10.33 -23.50
CA TYR A 46 16.94 -9.50 -23.95
C TYR A 46 17.41 -8.33 -24.83
N TYR A 47 18.49 -7.67 -24.42
CA TYR A 47 19.10 -6.55 -25.10
C TYR A 47 19.67 -6.99 -26.45
N GLU A 48 20.55 -8.00 -26.46
CA GLU A 48 21.23 -8.51 -27.65
C GLU A 48 20.26 -9.05 -28.72
N ASN A 49 19.23 -9.78 -28.30
CA ASN A 49 18.26 -10.35 -29.23
C ASN A 49 17.22 -9.32 -29.70
N SER A 50 17.25 -8.09 -29.18
CA SER A 50 16.29 -7.02 -29.48
C SER A 50 14.82 -7.47 -29.42
N SER A 51 14.52 -8.46 -28.56
CA SER A 51 13.24 -9.18 -28.55
C SER A 51 12.07 -8.21 -28.31
N THR A 52 11.04 -8.21 -29.14
CA THR A 52 9.92 -7.24 -29.00
C THR A 52 9.21 -7.34 -27.65
N PHE A 53 9.21 -8.51 -27.03
CA PHE A 53 8.47 -8.80 -25.80
C PHE A 53 9.39 -8.95 -24.60
N LEU A 54 8.95 -8.42 -23.43
CA LEU A 54 9.65 -8.60 -22.17
C LEU A 54 9.69 -10.09 -21.77
N PRO A 55 10.88 -10.68 -21.55
CA PRO A 55 11.02 -12.05 -21.12
C PRO A 55 10.29 -12.34 -19.80
N PRO A 56 9.72 -13.54 -19.63
CA PRO A 56 9.04 -13.91 -18.40
C PRO A 56 9.96 -13.81 -17.17
N THR A 57 11.25 -14.08 -17.35
CA THR A 57 12.29 -13.96 -16.33
C THR A 57 12.44 -12.53 -15.81
N LEU A 58 12.29 -11.51 -16.65
CA LEU A 58 12.41 -10.09 -16.27
C LEU A 58 11.11 -9.50 -15.72
N LYS A 59 9.97 -10.18 -15.89
CA LYS A 59 8.65 -9.70 -15.47
C LYS A 59 8.54 -9.40 -13.97
N PRO A 60 9.10 -10.20 -13.03
CA PRO A 60 9.07 -9.87 -11.62
C PRO A 60 9.83 -8.58 -11.30
N LEU A 61 11.02 -8.40 -11.89
CA LEU A 61 11.82 -7.18 -11.75
C LEU A 61 11.04 -5.98 -12.31
N PHE A 62 10.43 -6.11 -13.49
CA PHE A 62 9.60 -5.06 -14.06
C PHE A 62 8.45 -4.66 -13.13
N ASN A 63 7.73 -5.64 -12.56
CA ASN A 63 6.67 -5.36 -11.60
C ASN A 63 7.19 -4.60 -10.38
N CYS A 64 8.37 -4.98 -9.83
CA CYS A 64 8.99 -4.27 -8.71
C CYS A 64 9.31 -2.81 -9.06
N ILE A 65 9.81 -2.55 -10.26
CA ILE A 65 10.07 -1.19 -10.74
C ILE A 65 8.78 -0.38 -10.78
N GLN A 66 7.68 -0.95 -11.28
CA GLN A 66 6.37 -0.29 -11.36
C GLN A 66 5.73 -0.01 -9.99
N LEU A 67 6.18 -0.64 -8.90
CA LEU A 67 5.70 -0.36 -7.55
C LEU A 67 6.31 0.92 -6.97
N VAL A 68 7.41 1.41 -7.51
CA VAL A 68 8.04 2.63 -7.03
C VAL A 68 7.28 3.83 -7.61
N PRO A 69 6.66 4.68 -6.77
CA PRO A 69 5.94 5.85 -7.27
C PRO A 69 6.89 6.75 -8.07
N CYS A 70 6.47 7.10 -9.28
CA CYS A 70 7.29 7.84 -10.23
C CYS A 70 7.28 9.35 -9.94
N SER A 71 6.35 9.83 -9.10
CA SER A 71 6.13 11.26 -8.89
C SER A 71 6.01 11.65 -7.42
N THR A 72 6.56 12.83 -7.09
CA THR A 72 6.36 13.46 -5.78
C THR A 72 4.89 13.79 -5.50
N ALA A 73 4.06 13.93 -6.54
CA ALA A 73 2.63 14.18 -6.39
C ALA A 73 1.89 13.04 -5.67
N GLU A 74 2.33 11.78 -5.87
CA GLU A 74 1.77 10.62 -5.16
C GLU A 74 2.13 10.65 -3.68
N CYS A 75 3.36 11.09 -3.35
CA CYS A 75 3.80 11.29 -1.98
C CYS A 75 3.05 12.45 -1.29
N GLU A 76 2.84 13.56 -1.99
CA GLU A 76 2.07 14.71 -1.51
C GLU A 76 0.59 14.35 -1.24
N CYS A 77 0.02 13.48 -2.08
CA CYS A 77 -1.29 12.89 -1.83
C CYS A 77 -1.32 12.12 -0.51
N GLY A 78 -0.29 11.30 -0.24
CA GLY A 78 -0.13 10.60 1.04
C GLY A 78 -0.08 11.55 2.25
N PHE A 79 0.65 12.66 2.14
CA PHE A 79 0.71 13.67 3.21
C PHE A 79 -0.62 14.39 3.44
N SER A 80 -1.34 14.71 2.37
CA SER A 80 -2.70 15.29 2.49
C SER A 80 -3.66 14.34 3.22
N HIS A 81 -3.62 13.04 2.88
CA HIS A 81 -4.40 12.03 3.60
C HIS A 81 -3.97 11.88 5.06
N MET A 82 -2.68 11.99 5.34
CA MET A 82 -2.16 11.98 6.70
C MET A 82 -2.70 13.16 7.52
N ASN A 83 -2.77 14.36 6.94
CA ASN A 83 -3.35 15.54 7.61
C ASN A 83 -4.81 15.31 8.01
N ILE A 84 -5.61 14.67 7.15
CA ILE A 84 -7.01 14.29 7.47
C ILE A 84 -7.05 13.26 8.60
N ILE A 85 -6.12 12.31 8.64
CA ILE A 85 -6.04 11.30 9.70
C ILE A 85 -5.64 11.92 11.04
N LEU A 86 -4.75 12.92 11.00
CA LEU A 86 -4.18 13.61 12.15
C LEU A 86 -5.02 14.77 12.71
N GLU A 87 -6.17 15.10 12.10
CA GLU A 87 -7.03 16.20 12.55
C GLU A 87 -7.29 16.19 14.08
N ASP A 88 -7.37 17.40 14.65
CA ASP A 88 -7.31 17.72 16.09
C ASP A 88 -8.26 16.90 17.00
N ARG A 89 -9.34 16.34 16.45
CA ARG A 89 -10.25 15.44 17.21
C ARG A 89 -9.60 14.10 17.59
N ARG A 90 -8.50 13.69 16.95
CA ARG A 90 -7.81 12.40 17.18
C ARG A 90 -6.44 12.59 17.86
N SER A 91 -6.42 13.34 18.95
CA SER A 91 -5.20 13.77 19.68
C SER A 91 -4.33 12.65 20.31
N ARG A 92 -4.56 11.36 20.04
CA ARG A 92 -3.86 10.23 20.69
C ARG A 92 -3.54 9.03 19.77
N LEU A 93 -3.46 9.21 18.46
CA LEU A 93 -3.05 8.11 17.58
C LEU A 93 -1.52 7.91 17.64
N LEU A 94 -1.09 6.69 17.98
CA LEU A 94 0.31 6.29 17.88
C LEU A 94 0.72 6.15 16.40
N VAL A 95 2.00 6.35 16.11
CA VAL A 95 2.60 6.16 14.77
C VAL A 95 2.17 4.86 14.07
N PRO A 96 2.20 3.67 14.71
CA PRO A 96 1.73 2.44 14.07
C PRO A 96 0.25 2.49 13.64
N HIS A 97 -0.61 3.16 14.42
CA HIS A 97 -2.03 3.30 14.08
C HIS A 97 -2.25 4.29 12.93
N ILE A 98 -1.47 5.38 12.90
CA ILE A 98 -1.49 6.35 11.79
C ILE A 98 -1.05 5.65 10.50
N SER A 99 0.04 4.88 10.56
CA SER A 99 0.53 4.09 9.43
C SER A 99 -0.51 3.10 8.92
N ALA A 100 -1.18 2.38 9.81
CA ALA A 100 -2.23 1.43 9.43
C ALA A 100 -3.44 2.13 8.77
N LEU A 101 -3.89 3.27 9.32
CA LEU A 101 -4.97 4.06 8.73
C LEU A 101 -4.60 4.64 7.37
N LEU A 102 -3.36 5.11 7.21
CA LEU A 102 -2.85 5.62 5.95
C LEU A 102 -2.79 4.50 4.90
N PHE A 103 -2.33 3.30 5.29
CA PHE A 103 -2.32 2.12 4.43
C PHE A 103 -3.72 1.77 3.93
N ILE A 104 -4.72 1.72 4.82
CA ILE A 104 -6.12 1.46 4.47
C ILE A 104 -6.67 2.57 3.55
N LYS A 105 -6.32 3.83 3.80
CA LYS A 105 -6.79 4.95 2.97
C LYS A 105 -6.22 4.94 1.55
N LEU A 106 -4.95 4.53 1.40
CA LEU A 106 -4.29 4.48 0.10
C LEU A 106 -4.60 3.21 -0.70
N ASN A 107 -4.72 2.06 -0.03
CA ASN A 107 -4.83 0.75 -0.68
C ASN A 107 -6.16 0.03 -0.44
N GLY A 108 -7.03 0.59 0.41
CA GLY A 108 -8.29 -0.04 0.78
C GLY A 108 -9.28 -0.07 -0.39
N PRO A 109 -10.17 -1.08 -0.43
CA PRO A 109 -11.25 -1.10 -1.41
C PRO A 109 -12.17 0.13 -1.22
N PRO A 110 -12.80 0.63 -2.31
CA PRO A 110 -13.84 1.63 -2.21
C PRO A 110 -14.93 1.21 -1.22
N LEU A 111 -15.47 2.16 -0.46
CA LEU A 111 -16.52 1.89 0.53
C LEU A 111 -17.77 1.23 -0.07
N SER A 112 -18.02 1.40 -1.36
CA SER A 112 -19.14 0.78 -2.07
C SER A 112 -19.02 -0.74 -2.21
N ILE A 113 -17.81 -1.28 -2.19
CA ILE A 113 -17.54 -2.71 -2.35
C ILE A 113 -16.91 -3.34 -1.11
N TRP A 114 -16.64 -2.54 -0.08
CA TRP A 114 -16.02 -3.02 1.15
C TRP A 114 -17.06 -3.74 2.03
N ASP A 115 -16.82 -5.03 2.29
CA ASP A 115 -17.58 -5.80 3.27
C ASP A 115 -16.84 -5.86 4.62
N PRO A 116 -17.36 -5.22 5.69
CA PRO A 116 -16.75 -5.27 7.01
C PRO A 116 -17.07 -6.55 7.80
N SER A 117 -17.93 -7.43 7.30
CA SER A 117 -18.53 -8.53 8.07
C SER A 117 -17.50 -9.46 8.71
N ASP A 118 -16.47 -9.86 7.97
CA ASP A 118 -15.46 -10.79 8.48
C ASP A 118 -14.57 -10.15 9.54
N TYR A 119 -14.21 -8.89 9.36
CA TYR A 119 -13.47 -8.12 10.37
C TYR A 119 -14.29 -7.92 11.64
N ALA A 120 -15.57 -7.55 11.51
CA ALA A 120 -16.47 -7.36 12.64
C ALA A 120 -16.66 -8.67 13.42
N ARG A 121 -16.87 -9.80 12.74
CA ARG A 121 -16.96 -11.13 13.37
C ARG A 121 -15.68 -11.50 14.12
N CYS A 122 -14.51 -11.31 13.49
CA CYS A 122 -13.22 -11.58 14.13
C CYS A 122 -13.00 -10.70 15.38
N TRP A 123 -13.34 -9.42 15.30
CA TRP A 123 -13.26 -8.51 16.45
C TRP A 123 -14.17 -8.95 17.59
N LEU A 124 -15.44 -9.28 17.28
CA LEU A 124 -16.43 -9.73 18.26
C LEU A 124 -16.10 -11.07 18.94
N ARG A 125 -15.19 -11.88 18.36
CA ARG A 125 -14.69 -13.10 19.04
C ARG A 125 -13.82 -12.77 20.25
N ASN A 126 -13.07 -11.68 20.19
CA ASN A 126 -12.11 -11.29 21.24
C ASN A 126 -12.60 -10.08 22.06
N HIS A 127 -13.62 -9.37 21.58
CA HIS A 127 -14.16 -8.18 22.21
C HIS A 127 -15.68 -8.29 22.35
N ARG A 128 -16.19 -7.84 23.50
CA ARG A 128 -17.62 -7.88 23.78
C ARG A 128 -18.34 -6.74 23.07
N SER A 129 -19.57 -7.01 22.62
CA SER A 129 -20.44 -5.98 22.07
C SER A 129 -20.80 -4.96 23.17
N ALA A 130 -21.02 -3.70 22.79
CA ALA A 130 -21.52 -2.67 23.72
C ALA A 130 -22.92 -3.01 24.29
N SER A 131 -23.65 -3.91 23.61
CA SER A 131 -24.94 -4.46 24.02
C SER A 131 -24.84 -5.75 24.85
N ASP A 132 -23.63 -6.20 25.22
CA ASP A 132 -23.45 -7.33 26.14
C ASP A 132 -23.92 -6.93 27.56
N THR A 133 -25.09 -7.43 27.95
CA THR A 133 -25.76 -7.13 29.21
C THR A 133 -25.12 -7.79 30.43
N GLN A 134 -24.15 -8.71 30.25
CA GLN A 134 -23.51 -9.41 31.37
C GLN A 134 -22.65 -8.50 32.29
N ILE A 135 -22.38 -7.26 31.89
CA ILE A 135 -21.62 -6.28 32.71
C ILE A 135 -22.55 -5.33 33.49
N ARG A 136 -23.86 -5.26 33.18
CA ARG A 136 -24.81 -4.44 33.95
C ARG A 136 -25.33 -5.18 35.18
N GLY A 137 -24.41 -5.65 36.02
CA GLY A 137 -24.67 -6.06 37.40
C GLY A 137 -24.82 -4.87 38.35
N SER A 138 -25.50 -3.81 37.94
CA SER A 138 -25.93 -2.74 38.84
C SER A 138 -27.40 -2.49 38.55
N ASN A 139 -28.25 -2.76 39.55
CA ASN A 139 -29.69 -2.51 39.56
C ASN A 139 -29.99 -1.16 38.91
N SER A 140 -30.31 -1.19 37.61
CA SER A 140 -30.74 -0.01 36.89
C SER A 140 -32.21 0.12 37.24
N GLN A 141 -32.52 0.86 38.31
CA GLN A 141 -33.85 1.42 38.43
C GLN A 141 -34.12 2.16 37.13
N ILE A 142 -35.22 1.81 36.46
CA ILE A 142 -35.70 2.49 35.26
C ILE A 142 -36.02 3.91 35.73
N VAL A 143 -35.07 4.84 35.57
CA VAL A 143 -35.36 6.26 35.66
C VAL A 143 -36.11 6.59 34.38
N GLU A 144 -37.39 6.91 34.54
CA GLU A 144 -38.23 7.39 33.45
C GLU A 144 -37.65 8.73 32.98
N GLU A 145 -36.75 8.68 31.99
CA GLU A 145 -36.23 9.88 31.35
C GLU A 145 -37.41 10.59 30.69
N ASN A 146 -37.81 11.73 31.25
CA ASN A 146 -38.77 12.64 30.64
C ASN A 146 -37.96 13.69 29.86
N PRO A 147 -37.70 13.49 28.56
CA PRO A 147 -36.86 14.38 27.81
C PRO A 147 -37.54 15.75 27.62
N VAL A 148 -36.74 16.80 27.74
CA VAL A 148 -37.16 18.21 27.78
C VAL A 148 -37.97 18.64 26.54
N TRP A 149 -37.81 17.96 25.40
CA TRP A 149 -38.61 18.24 24.19
C TRP A 149 -40.12 18.02 24.37
N LYS A 150 -40.56 17.34 25.44
CA LYS A 150 -41.99 17.24 25.78
C LYS A 150 -42.60 18.54 26.31
N TYR A 151 -41.78 19.53 26.66
CA TYR A 151 -42.20 20.81 27.24
C TYR A 151 -41.91 22.02 26.34
N ILE A 152 -41.53 21.78 25.09
CA ILE A 152 -41.34 22.78 24.02
C ILE A 152 -42.44 22.56 22.99
#